data_AF-A0A356AQN3-F1
#
_entry.id   AF-A0A356AQN3-F1
#
_cell.length_a   1.000
_cell.length_b   1.000
_cell.length_c   1.000
_cell.angle_alpha   90.00
_cell.angle_beta   90.00
_cell.angle_gamma   90.00
#
_symmetry.space_group_name_H-M   'P 1'
#
loop_
_entity.id
_entity.type
_entity.pdbx_description
1 polymer ?
#
loop_
_entity_poly.entity_id
_entity_poly.type
_entity_poly.pdbx_seq_one_letter_code
_entity_poly.pdbx_strand_id
1 'polypeptide(L)'
;ATDQLGLKITAIFITHAHYDHICHIDDLREKTSADVYATQEESDALVDKYANASILFGSGKEYSKADCQLKDGELFKLGDEQLDILHTPGHTDGG
;
A
#
# COMPACT_ATOMS: atom_id res chain seq x y z
N ALA A 1 -6.30 8.84 16.19
CA ALA A 1 -4.96 9.01 16.81
C ALA A 1 -4.21 10.17 16.17
N THR A 2 -3.96 10.15 14.85
CA THR A 2 -3.27 11.25 14.13
C THR A 2 -3.93 12.62 14.32
N ASP A 3 -5.26 12.70 14.18
CA ASP A 3 -6.02 13.95 14.35
C ASP A 3 -5.89 14.53 15.76
N GLN A 4 -5.82 13.67 16.78
CA GLN A 4 -5.64 14.08 18.18
C GLN A 4 -4.23 14.60 18.46
N LEU A 5 -3.25 14.14 17.68
CA LEU A 5 -1.85 14.58 17.75
C LEU A 5 -1.56 15.75 16.80
N GLY A 6 -2.55 16.20 16.01
CA GLY A 6 -2.36 17.24 15.00
C GLY A 6 -1.41 16.83 13.86
N LEU A 7 -1.25 15.53 13.61
CA LEU A 7 -0.36 15.00 12.58
C LEU A 7 -1.10 14.82 11.25
N LYS A 8 -0.40 15.14 10.15
CA LYS A 8 -0.86 14.91 8.79
C LYS A 8 -0.17 13.68 8.20
N ILE A 9 -0.95 12.74 7.68
CA ILE A 9 -0.44 11.63 6.87
C ILE A 9 -0.13 12.15 5.47
N THR A 10 1.07 11.90 4.96
CA THR A 10 1.53 12.39 3.65
C THR A 10 1.78 11.28 2.62
N ALA A 11 1.92 10.04 3.07
CA ALA A 11 2.13 8.87 2.23
C ALA A 11 1.55 7.62 2.91
N ILE A 12 1.06 6.68 2.11
CA ILE A 12 0.61 5.36 2.55
C ILE A 12 1.47 4.33 1.83
N PHE A 13 2.27 3.58 2.58
CA PHE A 13 3.04 2.47 2.05
C PHE A 13 2.31 1.17 2.35
N ILE A 14 2.17 0.30 1.35
CA ILE A 14 1.76 -1.09 1.59
C ILE A 14 2.97 -1.99 1.49
N THR A 15 3.05 -2.96 2.41
CA THR A 15 4.08 -4.00 2.37
C THR A 15 3.76 -5.03 1.31
N HIS A 16 2.52 -5.52 1.30
CA HIS A 16 1.97 -6.37 0.26
C HIS A 16 0.44 -6.24 0.20
N ALA A 17 -0.18 -6.72 -0.87
CA ALA A 17 -1.55 -6.47 -1.24
C ALA A 17 -2.52 -7.57 -0.80
N HIS A 18 -2.32 -8.18 0.38
CA HIS A 18 -3.35 -9.05 0.96
C HIS A 18 -4.40 -8.24 1.73
N TYR A 19 -5.64 -8.72 1.68
CA TYR A 19 -6.83 -8.07 2.22
C TYR A 19 -6.68 -7.52 3.65
N ASP A 20 -6.03 -8.27 4.54
CA ASP A 20 -5.81 -7.88 5.93
C ASP A 20 -4.88 -6.67 6.08
N HIS A 21 -4.03 -6.39 5.08
CA HIS A 21 -3.16 -5.22 5.03
C HIS A 21 -3.79 -4.03 4.28
N ILE A 22 -4.74 -4.27 3.38
CA ILE A 22 -5.26 -3.25 2.45
C ILE A 22 -6.76 -2.95 2.61
N CYS A 23 -7.48 -3.60 3.53
CA CYS A 23 -8.95 -3.59 3.54
C CYS A 23 -9.59 -2.19 3.54
N HIS A 24 -8.90 -1.19 4.10
CA HIS A 24 -9.30 0.22 4.16
C HIS A 24 -8.41 1.18 3.36
N ILE A 25 -7.58 0.69 2.44
CA ILE A 25 -6.59 1.53 1.74
C ILE A 25 -7.23 2.69 0.97
N ASP A 26 -8.34 2.44 0.26
CA ASP A 26 -9.06 3.46 -0.48
C ASP A 26 -9.69 4.50 0.44
N ASP A 27 -10.30 4.05 1.54
CA ASP A 27 -10.92 4.94 2.54
C ASP A 27 -9.87 5.85 3.20
N LEU A 28 -8.69 5.28 3.51
CA LEU A 28 -7.57 6.02 4.08
C LEU A 28 -7.00 7.04 3.09
N ARG A 29 -6.81 6.64 1.84
CA ARG A 29 -6.35 7.53 0.77
C ARG A 29 -7.31 8.69 0.56
N GLU A 30 -8.62 8.45 0.49
CA GLU A 30 -9.62 9.52 0.37
C GLU A 30 -9.56 10.47 1.57
N LYS A 31 -9.58 9.92 2.79
CA LYS A 31 -9.62 10.71 4.02
C LYS A 31 -8.36 11.56 4.23
N THR A 32 -7.20 11.06 3.82
CA THR A 32 -5.90 11.71 4.06
C THR A 32 -5.40 12.53 2.88
N SER A 33 -5.91 12.23 1.67
CA SER A 33 -5.37 12.72 0.40
C SER A 33 -3.88 12.39 0.22
N ALA A 34 -3.39 11.33 0.88
CA ALA A 34 -2.02 10.85 0.75
C ALA A 34 -1.92 9.83 -0.40
N ASP A 35 -0.82 9.90 -1.15
CA ASP A 35 -0.54 8.94 -2.22
C ASP A 35 -0.23 7.55 -1.65
N VAL A 36 -0.70 6.52 -2.33
CA VAL A 36 -0.38 5.12 -2.07
C VAL A 36 0.87 4.72 -2.85
N TYR A 37 1.83 4.13 -2.15
CA TYR A 37 3.09 3.62 -2.68
C TYR A 37 3.14 2.10 -2.53
N ALA A 38 3.45 1.41 -3.62
CA ALA A 38 3.60 -0.04 -3.69
C ALA A 38 4.60 -0.41 -4.80
N THR A 39 5.11 -1.64 -4.82
CA THR A 39 5.76 -2.17 -6.03
C THR A 39 4.73 -2.39 -7.14
N GLN A 40 5.20 -2.59 -8.37
CA GLN A 40 4.32 -2.78 -9.53
C GLN A 40 3.45 -4.02 -9.35
N GLU A 41 4.04 -5.11 -8.87
CA GLU A 41 3.38 -6.38 -8.63
C GLU A 41 2.28 -6.26 -7.56
N GLU A 42 2.55 -5.55 -6.46
CA GLU A 42 1.51 -5.32 -5.43
C GLU A 42 0.43 -4.36 -5.92
N SER A 43 0.81 -3.33 -6.69
CA SER A 43 -0.17 -2.49 -7.36
C SER A 43 -1.02 -3.27 -8.35
N ASP A 44 -0.51 -4.34 -8.95
CA ASP A 44 -1.26 -5.27 -9.80
C ASP A 44 -2.20 -6.16 -9.00
N ALA A 45 -1.75 -6.67 -7.86
CA ALA A 45 -2.58 -7.46 -6.96
C ALA A 45 -3.76 -6.66 -6.36
N LEU A 46 -3.60 -5.36 -6.07
CA LEU A 46 -4.67 -4.50 -5.52
C LEU A 46 -6.00 -4.58 -6.32
N VAL A 47 -5.91 -4.61 -7.65
CA VAL A 47 -7.08 -4.59 -8.56
C VAL A 47 -7.60 -6.00 -8.88
N ASP A 48 -6.99 -7.06 -8.36
CA ASP A 48 -7.43 -8.44 -8.55
C ASP A 48 -7.88 -9.04 -7.21
N LYS A 49 -9.19 -9.25 -7.06
CA LYS A 49 -9.79 -9.83 -5.84
C LYS A 49 -9.31 -11.24 -5.46
N TYR A 50 -8.70 -11.97 -6.40
CA TYR A 50 -8.09 -13.27 -6.12
C TYR A 50 -6.67 -13.10 -5.62
N ALA A 51 -5.87 -12.27 -6.31
CA ALA A 51 -4.49 -11.97 -5.90
C ALA A 51 -4.45 -11.27 -4.54
N ASN A 52 -5.37 -10.31 -4.30
CA ASN A 52 -5.47 -9.63 -3.01
C ASN A 52 -6.15 -10.45 -1.89
N ALA A 53 -6.52 -11.69 -2.17
CA ALA A 53 -7.16 -12.63 -1.25
C ALA A 53 -8.50 -12.17 -0.64
N SER A 54 -9.10 -11.05 -1.06
CA SER A 54 -10.34 -10.53 -0.48
C SER A 54 -11.54 -11.46 -0.65
N ILE A 55 -11.50 -12.35 -1.66
CA ILE A 55 -12.54 -13.37 -1.87
C ILE A 55 -12.59 -14.39 -0.73
N LEU A 56 -11.45 -14.68 -0.10
CA LEU A 56 -11.37 -15.63 1.03
C LEU A 56 -12.06 -15.10 2.28
N PHE A 57 -12.20 -13.78 2.37
CA PHE A 57 -12.89 -13.07 3.46
C PHE A 57 -14.33 -12.70 3.11
N GLY A 58 -14.85 -13.18 1.97
CA GLY A 58 -16.21 -12.88 1.50
C GLY A 58 -16.42 -11.44 1.03
N SER A 59 -15.35 -10.62 0.98
CA SER A 59 -15.42 -9.25 0.50
C SER A 59 -15.39 -9.19 -1.03
N GLY A 60 -14.49 -9.94 -1.67
CA GLY A 60 -14.26 -9.90 -3.12
C GLY A 60 -14.01 -8.50 -3.67
N LYS A 61 -13.46 -7.60 -2.84
CA LYS A 61 -13.25 -6.18 -3.17
C LYS A 61 -11.99 -6.04 -4.02
N GLU A 62 -12.11 -5.25 -5.07
CA GLU A 62 -10.98 -4.74 -5.85
C GLU A 62 -10.71 -3.31 -5.38
N TYR A 63 -9.44 -2.96 -5.28
CA TYR A 63 -8.98 -1.65 -4.81
C TYR A 63 -8.44 -0.85 -5.98
N SER A 64 -8.18 0.43 -5.77
CA SER A 64 -7.47 1.20 -6.81
C SER A 64 -6.00 0.82 -6.88
N LYS A 65 -5.39 1.06 -8.04
CA LYS A 65 -3.92 1.02 -8.20
C LYS A 65 -3.23 1.94 -7.19
N ALA A 66 -2.00 1.60 -6.83
CA ALA A 66 -1.11 2.52 -6.16
C ALA A 66 -0.86 3.74 -7.06
N ASP A 67 -0.76 4.91 -6.43
CA ASP A 67 -0.54 6.18 -7.12
C ASP A 67 0.93 6.30 -7.57
N CYS A 68 1.85 5.68 -6.83
CA CYS A 68 3.28 5.68 -7.08
C CYS A 68 3.87 4.26 -7.00
N GLN A 69 4.81 3.96 -7.90
CA GLN A 69 5.50 2.67 -7.96
C GLN A 69 6.87 2.74 -7.32
N LEU A 70 7.16 1.78 -6.46
CA LEU A 70 8.42 1.60 -5.76
C LEU A 70 9.30 0.56 -6.45
N LYS A 71 10.61 0.69 -6.28
CA LYS A 71 11.62 -0.20 -6.86
C LYS A 71 12.62 -0.66 -5.81
N ASP A 72 13.07 -1.90 -5.97
CA ASP A 72 14.12 -2.48 -5.13
C ASP A 72 15.39 -1.62 -5.13
N GLY A 73 15.94 -1.41 -3.93
CA GLY A 73 17.15 -0.63 -3.70
C GLY A 73 17.00 0.88 -3.89
N GLU A 74 15.79 1.40 -4.14
CA GLU A 74 15.59 2.84 -4.20
C GLU A 74 15.59 3.49 -2.82
N LEU A 75 15.94 4.78 -2.81
CA LEU A 75 15.96 5.60 -1.61
C LEU A 75 14.76 6.55 -1.64
N PHE A 76 13.79 6.32 -0.77
CA PHE A 76 12.62 7.18 -0.64
C PHE A 76 12.85 8.24 0.44
N LYS A 77 12.71 9.52 0.11
CA LYS A 77 12.85 10.61 1.08
C LYS A 77 11.50 10.92 1.74
N LEU A 78 11.41 10.69 3.05
CA LEU A 78 10.22 10.98 3.86
C LEU A 78 10.53 12.12 4.85
N GLY A 79 10.25 13.36 4.44
CA GLY A 79 10.65 14.53 5.21
C GLY A 79 12.17 14.66 5.27
N ASP A 80 12.74 14.61 6.47
CA ASP A 80 14.18 14.61 6.70
C ASP A 80 14.79 13.19 6.79
N GLU A 81 13.93 12.17 6.83
CA GLU A 81 14.34 10.77 6.89
C GLU A 81 14.47 10.17 5.48
N GLN A 82 15.21 9.07 5.39
CA GLN A 82 15.37 8.28 4.18
C GLN A 82 15.00 6.82 4.46
N LEU A 83 14.20 6.24 3.59
CA LEU A 83 13.79 4.85 3.63
C LEU A 83 14.50 4.10 2.51
N ASP A 84 15.12 2.98 2.87
CA ASP A 84 15.64 2.02 1.89
C ASP A 84 14.49 1.08 1.52
N ILE A 85 14.11 1.06 0.24
CA ILE A 85 13.10 0.14 -0.25
C ILE A 85 13.77 -1.20 -0.56
N LEU A 86 13.30 -2.23 0.12
CA LEU A 86 13.80 -3.60 -0.06
C LEU A 86 12.64 -4.45 -0.56
N HIS A 87 12.81 -5.00 -1.76
CA HIS A 87 11.88 -5.98 -2.30
C HIS A 87 12.17 -7.34 -1.65
N THR A 88 11.18 -7.90 -0.96
CA THR A 88 11.26 -9.15 -0.20
C THR A 88 10.27 -10.23 -0.68
N PRO A 89 10.32 -10.61 -1.97
CA PRO A 89 9.31 -11.47 -2.56
C PRO A 89 9.31 -12.86 -1.91
N GLY A 90 8.15 -13.51 -1.92
CA GLY A 90 7.99 -14.90 -1.46
C GLY A 90 6.64 -15.16 -0.83
N HIS A 91 6.14 -14.25 0.02
CA HIS A 91 4.75 -14.30 0.48
C HIS A 91 3.79 -13.82 -0.61
N THR A 92 4.17 -12.74 -1.28
CA THR A 92 3.61 -12.23 -2.53
C THR A 92 4.75 -11.96 -3.51
N ASP A 93 4.42 -11.70 -4.78
CA ASP A 93 5.42 -11.46 -5.84
C ASP A 93 6.13 -10.11 -5.69
N GLY A 94 5.48 -9.13 -5.05
CA GLY A 94 5.91 -7.75 -4.92
C GLY A 94 6.26 -7.27 -3.52
N GLY A 95 6.10 -8.14 -2.50
CA GLY A 95 6.27 -7.81 -1.08
C GLY A 95 7.72 -7.71 -0.65
#